data_AF-A0A074L2Q2-F1
#
_entry.id   AF-A0A074L2Q2-F1
#
_cell.length_a   1.000
_cell.length_b   1.000
_cell.length_c   1.000
_cell.angle_alpha   90.00
_cell.angle_beta   90.00
_cell.angle_gamma   90.00
#
_symmetry.space_group_name_H-M   'P 1'
#
loop_
_entity.id
_entity.type
_entity.pdbx_description
1 polymer ?
#
loop_
_entity_poly.entity_id
_entity_poly.type
_entity_poly.pdbx_seq_one_letter_code
_entity_poly.pdbx_strand_id
1 'polypeptide(L)'
;MNKIQLFFHHFFRYIWNFIFIVSYPVLASFGILFIGITYCFSALSKVLTKIRGGNEVDQEMEKSEWEKISPQVDLIEGKVYKQIMFGPACYSFRRNDGVPSVLEEHYFGKKINLIDEGYLLERWNSTEPKNLPDFDICLYRPDDDSLVSLTNIKCFDWHLAEKEENLLNFKWFDGTQGGEVKIAL
;
A
#
# COMPACT_ATOMS: atom_id res chain seq x y z
N MET A 1 25.42 9.88 68.33
CA MET A 1 24.78 10.63 67.22
C MET A 1 24.52 12.05 67.68
N ASN A 2 25.00 13.04 66.92
CA ASN A 2 25.00 14.45 67.34
C ASN A 2 23.58 15.05 67.16
N LYS A 3 23.09 15.86 68.11
CA LYS A 3 21.70 16.37 68.12
C LYS A 3 21.31 17.09 66.83
N ILE A 4 22.28 17.74 66.20
CA ILE A 4 22.14 18.45 64.92
C ILE A 4 21.79 17.47 63.78
N GLN A 5 22.43 16.31 63.73
CA GLN A 5 22.19 15.30 62.70
C GLN A 5 20.77 14.70 62.81
N LEU A 6 20.26 14.59 64.04
CA LEU A 6 18.90 14.08 64.32
C LEU A 6 17.82 15.08 63.88
N PHE A 7 18.10 16.38 64.03
CA PHE A 7 17.24 17.47 63.55
C PHE A 7 17.18 17.51 62.02
N PHE A 8 18.33 17.48 61.34
CA PHE A 8 18.37 17.44 59.87
C PHE A 8 17.66 16.21 59.31
N HIS A 9 17.79 15.04 59.94
CA HIS A 9 17.09 13.83 59.54
C HIS A 9 15.55 13.99 59.62
N HIS A 10 15.04 14.56 60.71
CA HIS A 10 13.58 14.82 60.85
C HIS A 10 13.08 15.88 59.86
N PHE A 11 13.84 16.95 59.68
CA PHE A 11 13.50 18.02 58.75
C PHE A 11 13.45 17.53 57.30
N PHE A 12 14.46 16.77 56.88
CA PHE A 12 14.50 16.19 55.54
C PHE A 12 13.39 15.18 55.30
N ARG A 13 13.10 14.33 56.30
CA ARG A 13 11.97 13.39 56.25
C ARG A 13 10.63 14.12 56.11
N TYR A 14 10.47 15.26 56.79
CA TYR A 14 9.25 16.07 56.70
C TYR A 14 9.08 16.68 55.30
N ILE A 15 10.15 17.26 54.74
CA ILE A 15 10.13 17.81 53.38
C ILE A 15 9.82 16.72 52.36
N TRP A 16 10.48 15.56 52.45
CA TRP A 16 10.23 14.46 51.53
C TRP A 16 8.80 13.94 51.62
N ASN A 17 8.28 13.73 52.83
CA ASN A 17 6.89 13.31 53.00
C ASN A 17 5.92 14.33 52.40
N PHE A 18 6.17 15.62 52.59
CA PHE A 18 5.34 16.68 52.00
C PHE A 18 5.37 16.63 50.47
N ILE A 19 6.57 16.51 49.87
CA ILE A 19 6.74 16.37 48.42
C ILE A 19 5.98 15.14 47.91
N PHE A 20 6.13 13.98 48.55
CA PHE A 20 5.43 12.77 48.13
C PHE A 20 3.90 12.89 48.24
N ILE A 21 3.39 13.46 49.33
CA ILE A 21 1.95 13.66 49.55
C ILE A 21 1.36 14.58 48.49
N VAL A 22 2.09 15.62 48.04
CA VAL A 22 1.61 16.57 47.03
C VAL A 22 1.82 16.05 45.61
N SER A 23 2.98 15.47 45.31
CA SER A 23 3.32 15.02 43.96
C SER A 23 2.53 13.78 43.54
N TYR A 24 2.21 12.87 44.46
CA TYR A 24 1.55 11.62 44.11
C TYR A 24 0.13 11.81 43.54
N PRO A 25 -0.77 12.60 44.15
CA PRO A 25 -2.09 12.90 43.58
C PRO A 25 -2.00 13.65 42.24
N VAL A 26 -1.02 14.55 42.09
CA VAL A 26 -0.82 15.31 40.85
C VAL A 26 -0.44 14.37 39.71
N LEU A 27 0.55 13.48 39.94
CA LEU A 27 0.98 12.51 38.94
C LEU A 27 -0.13 11.52 38.59
N ALA A 28 -0.85 11.01 39.59
CA ALA A 28 -1.99 10.11 39.38
C ALA A 28 -3.10 10.78 38.57
N SER A 29 -3.44 12.04 38.87
CA SER A 29 -4.45 12.80 38.14
C SER A 29 -4.02 13.04 36.69
N PHE A 30 -2.75 13.36 36.46
CA PHE A 30 -2.21 13.55 35.12
C PHE A 30 -2.26 12.26 34.30
N GLY A 31 -1.95 11.12 34.92
CA GLY A 31 -2.03 9.80 34.28
C GLY A 31 -3.46 9.43 33.88
N ILE A 32 -4.44 9.62 34.78
CA ILE A 32 -5.85 9.36 34.48
C ILE A 32 -6.35 10.28 33.37
N LEU A 33 -5.99 11.56 33.42
CA LEU A 33 -6.36 12.54 32.41
C LEU A 33 -5.76 12.19 31.04
N PHE A 34 -4.50 11.74 30.99
CA PHE A 34 -3.85 11.30 29.78
C PHE A 34 -4.52 10.05 29.16
N ILE A 35 -4.88 9.07 30.00
CA ILE A 35 -5.64 7.90 29.56
C ILE A 35 -7.00 8.31 28.99
N GLY A 36 -7.71 9.24 29.65
CA GLY A 36 -8.97 9.77 29.16
C GLY A 36 -8.83 10.45 27.79
N ILE A 37 -7.81 11.29 27.62
CA ILE A 37 -7.54 11.98 26.36
C ILE A 37 -7.23 10.99 25.24
N THR A 38 -6.34 10.03 25.49
CA THR A 38 -5.97 9.01 24.47
C THR A 38 -7.17 8.17 24.06
N TYR A 39 -8.06 7.83 25.00
CA TYR A 39 -9.30 7.12 24.70
C TYR A 39 -10.27 7.99 23.87
N CYS A 40 -10.41 9.28 24.20
CA CYS A 40 -11.20 10.23 23.41
C CYS A 40 -10.67 10.36 21.98
N PHE A 41 -9.36 10.48 21.79
CA PHE A 41 -8.76 10.52 20.45
C PHE A 41 -8.98 9.21 19.69
N SER A 42 -8.88 8.05 20.36
CA SER A 42 -9.17 6.75 19.74
C SER A 42 -10.65 6.66 19.30
N ALA A 43 -11.58 7.09 20.15
CA ALA A 43 -13.00 7.11 19.81
C ALA A 43 -13.30 8.09 18.66
N LEU A 44 -12.72 9.29 18.70
CA LEU A 44 -12.88 10.29 17.64
C LEU A 44 -12.30 9.78 16.32
N SER A 45 -11.14 9.13 16.35
CA SER A 45 -10.53 8.47 15.20
C SER A 45 -11.48 7.45 14.59
N LYS A 46 -12.05 6.53 15.40
CA LYS A 46 -13.04 5.53 14.95
C LYS A 46 -14.29 6.13 14.34
N VAL A 47 -14.79 7.22 14.92
CA VAL A 47 -15.97 7.94 14.40
C VAL A 47 -15.65 8.61 13.06
N LEU A 48 -14.48 9.24 12.94
CA LEU A 48 -14.01 9.87 11.71
C LEU A 48 -13.77 8.85 10.60
N THR A 49 -13.16 7.69 10.87
CA THR A 49 -13.01 6.61 9.88
C THR A 49 -14.37 6.07 9.43
N LYS A 50 -15.34 5.92 10.36
CA LYS A 50 -16.69 5.47 10.01
C LYS A 50 -17.46 6.47 9.14
N ILE A 51 -17.30 7.78 9.37
CA ILE A 51 -17.98 8.83 8.59
C ILE A 51 -17.34 9.01 7.21
N ARG A 52 -16.03 8.79 7.08
CA ARG A 52 -15.31 8.97 5.81
C ARG A 52 -15.67 7.90 4.76
N GLY A 53 -16.37 6.83 5.12
CA GLY A 53 -16.79 5.78 4.17
C GLY A 53 -15.62 5.12 3.41
N GLY A 54 -14.39 5.25 3.93
CA GLY A 54 -13.20 4.66 3.36
C GLY A 54 -12.81 3.45 4.19
N ASN A 55 -13.00 2.26 3.63
CA ASN A 55 -12.50 0.98 4.14
C ASN A 55 -10.97 0.88 4.01
N GLU A 56 -10.22 1.87 4.49
CA GLU A 56 -8.76 1.89 4.42
C GLU A 56 -8.30 2.52 5.73
N VAL A 57 -7.80 1.75 6.69
CA VAL A 57 -6.35 1.69 6.94
C VAL A 57 -5.95 0.45 7.77
N ASP A 58 -6.87 -0.40 8.21
CA ASP A 58 -6.55 -1.65 8.92
C ASP A 58 -7.01 -2.88 8.12
N GLN A 59 -6.55 -3.00 6.87
CA GLN A 59 -6.46 -4.33 6.26
C GLN A 59 -5.13 -4.94 6.72
N GLU A 60 -5.14 -5.58 7.90
CA GLU A 60 -4.45 -6.87 7.98
C GLU A 60 -4.78 -7.59 6.69
N MET A 61 -3.79 -7.83 5.82
CA MET A 61 -3.93 -8.45 4.49
C MET A 61 -5.07 -9.47 4.53
N GLU A 62 -6.27 -9.01 4.18
CA GLU A 62 -7.48 -9.79 4.26
C GLU A 62 -7.19 -10.90 3.27
N LYS A 63 -7.18 -12.15 3.75
CA LYS A 63 -6.71 -13.35 3.02
C LYS A 63 -6.95 -13.15 1.53
N SER A 64 -5.91 -12.73 0.80
CA SER A 64 -6.15 -12.30 -0.59
C SER A 64 -6.52 -13.56 -1.34
N GLU A 65 -7.81 -13.69 -1.66
CA GLU A 65 -8.33 -14.76 -2.47
C GLU A 65 -8.04 -14.42 -3.93
N TRP A 66 -8.15 -15.45 -4.77
CA TRP A 66 -8.05 -15.24 -6.20
C TRP A 66 -9.34 -14.59 -6.66
N GLU A 67 -9.22 -13.42 -7.27
CA GLU A 67 -10.35 -12.61 -7.69
C GLU A 67 -10.25 -12.29 -9.17
N LYS A 68 -11.39 -12.00 -9.79
CA LYS A 68 -11.45 -11.54 -11.16
C LYS A 68 -10.90 -10.11 -11.24
N ILE A 69 -9.82 -9.92 -12.01
CA ILE A 69 -9.10 -8.63 -12.06
C ILE A 69 -9.79 -7.60 -12.95
N SER A 70 -10.33 -8.04 -14.08
CA SER A 70 -11.07 -7.19 -15.01
C SER A 70 -12.40 -7.84 -15.35
N PRO A 71 -13.52 -7.09 -15.34
CA PRO A 71 -14.82 -7.65 -15.74
C PRO A 71 -14.83 -8.13 -17.20
N GLN A 72 -13.92 -7.62 -18.03
CA GLN A 72 -13.81 -7.94 -19.46
C GLN A 72 -12.95 -9.18 -19.74
N VAL A 73 -12.20 -9.67 -18.75
CA VAL A 73 -11.30 -10.83 -18.90
C VAL A 73 -11.71 -11.91 -17.91
N ASP A 74 -12.23 -13.02 -18.43
CA ASP A 74 -12.65 -14.17 -17.62
C ASP A 74 -11.51 -15.18 -17.40
N LEU A 75 -10.50 -15.15 -18.28
CA LEU A 75 -9.42 -16.13 -18.29
C LEU A 75 -8.43 -15.93 -17.15
N ILE A 76 -8.24 -14.69 -16.69
CA ILE A 76 -7.19 -14.32 -15.73
C ILE A 76 -7.82 -13.96 -14.39
N GLU A 77 -7.34 -14.64 -13.34
CA GLU A 77 -7.56 -14.26 -11.96
C GLU A 77 -6.28 -13.65 -11.40
N GLY A 78 -6.45 -12.79 -10.40
CA GLY A 78 -5.31 -12.21 -9.71
C GLY A 78 -5.53 -12.13 -8.22
N LYS A 79 -4.40 -12.14 -7.53
CA LYS A 79 -4.30 -12.10 -6.08
C LYS A 79 -3.35 -10.99 -5.70
N VAL A 80 -3.72 -10.16 -4.72
CA VAL A 80 -2.84 -9.12 -4.20
C VAL A 80 -1.64 -9.79 -3.54
N TYR A 81 -0.46 -9.57 -4.10
CA TYR A 81 0.80 -10.03 -3.54
C TYR A 81 1.36 -9.02 -2.55
N LYS A 82 1.36 -7.74 -2.94
CA LYS A 82 1.91 -6.65 -2.13
C LYS A 82 1.27 -5.32 -2.50
N GLN A 83 0.89 -4.54 -1.48
CA GLN A 83 0.46 -3.15 -1.66
C GLN A 83 1.64 -2.22 -1.36
N ILE A 84 1.97 -1.30 -2.28
CA ILE A 84 2.94 -0.24 -2.01
C ILE A 84 2.23 0.88 -1.24
N MET A 85 2.85 1.35 -0.16
CA MET A 85 2.29 2.43 0.65
C MET A 85 2.20 3.70 -0.20
N PHE A 86 0.99 4.25 -0.37
CA PHE A 86 0.69 5.38 -1.27
C PHE A 86 0.98 5.12 -2.76
N GLY A 87 1.05 3.86 -3.19
CA GLY A 87 1.25 3.46 -4.59
C GLY A 87 0.24 2.40 -5.06
N PRO A 88 0.38 1.89 -6.30
CA PRO A 88 -0.48 0.81 -6.80
C PRO A 88 -0.21 -0.52 -6.08
N ALA A 89 -1.09 -1.49 -6.32
CA ALA A 89 -0.92 -2.85 -5.82
C ALA A 89 -0.21 -3.73 -6.86
N CYS A 90 0.63 -4.64 -6.38
CA CYS A 90 1.20 -5.72 -7.17
C CYS A 90 0.32 -6.96 -7.05
N TYR A 91 -0.12 -7.48 -8.18
CA TYR A 91 -0.92 -8.68 -8.30
C TYR A 91 -0.08 -9.84 -8.82
N SER A 92 -0.29 -11.03 -8.27
CA SER A 92 0.09 -12.28 -8.91
C SER A 92 -1.08 -12.71 -9.80
N PHE A 93 -0.82 -13.08 -11.05
CA PHE A 93 -1.84 -13.55 -11.99
C PHE A 93 -1.75 -15.05 -12.19
N ARG A 94 -2.90 -15.68 -12.43
CA ARG A 94 -3.02 -17.07 -12.87
C ARG A 94 -4.14 -17.19 -13.89
N ARG A 95 -4.12 -18.27 -14.67
CA ARG A 95 -5.28 -18.64 -15.49
C ARG A 95 -6.31 -19.41 -14.66
N ASN A 96 -7.59 -19.15 -14.91
CA ASN A 96 -8.71 -19.84 -14.25
C ASN A 96 -8.94 -21.25 -14.83
N ASP A 97 -8.52 -21.49 -16.06
CA ASP A 97 -8.66 -22.79 -16.74
C ASP A 97 -7.72 -23.89 -16.20
N GLY A 98 -6.84 -23.55 -15.25
CA GLY A 98 -5.90 -24.47 -14.62
C GLY A 98 -4.68 -24.81 -15.48
N VAL A 99 -4.50 -24.13 -16.62
CA VAL A 99 -3.30 -24.27 -17.46
C VAL A 99 -2.16 -23.46 -16.82
N PRO A 100 -1.00 -24.07 -16.52
CA PRO A 100 0.17 -23.34 -16.06
C PRO A 100 0.53 -22.26 -17.08
N SER A 101 0.80 -21.05 -16.60
CA SER A 101 1.04 -19.91 -17.46
C SER A 101 2.33 -19.19 -17.10
N VAL A 102 3.00 -18.64 -18.10
CA VAL A 102 4.11 -17.68 -17.93
C VAL A 102 3.75 -16.49 -17.03
N LEU A 103 2.46 -16.21 -16.83
CA LEU A 103 1.97 -15.18 -15.92
C LEU A 103 2.34 -15.45 -14.45
N GLU A 104 2.41 -16.71 -14.01
CA GLU A 104 2.66 -17.02 -12.58
C GLU A 104 4.09 -16.66 -12.13
N GLU A 105 5.01 -16.51 -13.08
CA GLU A 105 6.41 -16.17 -12.81
C GLU A 105 6.62 -14.67 -12.53
N HIS A 106 5.60 -13.84 -12.74
CA HIS A 106 5.71 -12.38 -12.78
C HIS A 106 4.66 -11.69 -11.91
N TYR A 107 4.90 -10.41 -11.61
CA TYR A 107 3.96 -9.57 -10.87
C TYR A 107 3.44 -8.45 -11.75
N PHE A 108 2.15 -8.15 -11.62
CA PHE A 108 1.45 -7.24 -12.51
C PHE A 108 0.72 -6.11 -11.78
N GLY A 109 0.40 -5.05 -12.50
CA GLY A 109 -0.56 -4.03 -12.09
C GLY A 109 -2.00 -4.54 -12.21
N LYS A 110 -2.95 -3.72 -11.74
CA LYS A 110 -4.38 -4.09 -11.79
C LYS A 110 -4.98 -4.00 -13.19
N LYS A 111 -4.41 -3.13 -14.04
CA LYS A 111 -5.02 -2.74 -15.30
C LYS A 111 -4.72 -3.80 -16.38
N ILE A 112 -5.77 -4.22 -17.07
CA ILE A 112 -5.69 -5.10 -18.25
C ILE A 112 -6.47 -4.43 -19.37
N ASN A 113 -5.84 -4.17 -20.51
CA ASN A 113 -6.53 -3.69 -21.71
C ASN A 113 -6.58 -4.81 -22.76
N LEU A 114 -7.73 -5.05 -23.35
CA LEU A 114 -7.87 -6.02 -24.45
C LEU A 114 -7.55 -5.37 -25.80
N ILE A 115 -6.79 -6.10 -26.62
CA ILE A 115 -6.59 -5.83 -28.04
C ILE A 115 -6.87 -7.11 -28.85
N ASP A 116 -6.83 -7.05 -30.18
CA ASP A 116 -7.23 -8.20 -31.01
C ASP A 116 -6.18 -9.32 -30.93
N GLU A 117 -4.94 -8.92 -30.68
CA GLU A 117 -3.76 -9.77 -30.60
C GLU A 117 -3.57 -10.41 -29.21
N GLY A 118 -4.30 -9.96 -28.19
CA GLY A 118 -4.16 -10.45 -26.81
C GLY A 118 -4.45 -9.41 -25.73
N TYR A 119 -3.82 -9.58 -24.57
CA TYR A 119 -4.02 -8.72 -23.40
C TYR A 119 -2.77 -7.87 -23.12
N LEU A 120 -2.96 -6.56 -22.99
CA LEU A 120 -1.92 -5.65 -22.52
C LEU A 120 -1.91 -5.64 -21.00
N LEU A 121 -0.76 -6.01 -20.42
CA LEU A 121 -0.53 -6.12 -18.99
C LEU A 121 0.61 -5.19 -18.55
N GLU A 122 0.50 -4.68 -17.33
CA GLU A 122 1.55 -3.90 -16.67
C GLU A 122 2.43 -4.84 -15.86
N ARG A 123 3.62 -5.22 -16.33
CA ARG A 123 4.53 -6.10 -15.59
C ARG A 123 5.49 -5.28 -14.74
N TRP A 124 5.46 -5.46 -13.42
CA TRP A 124 6.41 -4.81 -12.52
C TRP A 124 7.81 -5.40 -12.67
N ASN A 125 8.81 -4.53 -12.83
CA ASN A 125 10.21 -4.96 -12.93
C ASN A 125 10.79 -5.36 -11.57
N SER A 126 10.22 -4.84 -10.48
CA SER A 126 10.64 -5.12 -9.11
C SER A 126 9.46 -5.01 -8.14
N THR A 127 9.54 -5.76 -7.05
CA THR A 127 8.62 -5.64 -5.90
C THR A 127 9.21 -4.78 -4.76
N GLU A 128 10.43 -4.28 -4.94
CA GLU A 128 11.10 -3.40 -3.99
C GLU A 128 10.71 -1.93 -4.20
N PRO A 129 10.30 -1.20 -3.14
CA PRO A 129 9.90 0.21 -3.23
C PRO A 129 10.90 1.15 -3.90
N LYS A 130 12.20 0.85 -3.80
CA LYS A 130 13.27 1.70 -4.35
C LYS A 130 13.36 1.68 -5.88
N ASN A 131 12.83 0.64 -6.51
CA ASN A 131 12.96 0.38 -7.95
C ASN A 131 11.61 0.58 -8.69
N LEU A 132 10.60 1.09 -7.98
CA LEU A 132 9.31 1.48 -8.56
C LEU A 132 9.37 2.99 -8.89
N PRO A 133 8.66 3.47 -9.92
CA PRO A 133 7.56 2.84 -10.67
C PRO A 133 7.95 2.21 -12.01
N ASP A 134 9.15 1.65 -12.16
CA ASP A 134 9.53 1.05 -13.46
C ASP A 134 8.73 -0.24 -13.72
N PHE A 135 7.94 -0.24 -14.79
CA PHE A 135 7.23 -1.42 -15.29
C PHE A 135 7.32 -1.52 -16.80
N ASP A 136 7.12 -2.73 -17.30
CA ASP A 136 7.03 -3.00 -18.73
C ASP A 136 5.57 -3.17 -19.12
N ILE A 137 5.18 -2.56 -20.24
CA ILE A 137 3.94 -2.96 -20.92
C ILE A 137 4.25 -4.24 -21.68
N CYS A 138 3.52 -5.31 -21.39
CA CYS A 138 3.66 -6.60 -22.05
C CYS A 138 2.38 -6.98 -22.78
N LEU A 139 2.54 -7.66 -23.92
CA LEU A 139 1.45 -8.34 -24.62
C LEU A 139 1.45 -9.81 -24.21
N TYR A 140 0.38 -10.24 -23.57
CA TYR A 140 0.11 -11.64 -23.28
C TYR A 140 -0.81 -12.22 -24.35
N ARG A 141 -0.38 -13.31 -24.99
CA ARG A 141 -1.19 -14.08 -25.96
C ARG A 141 -1.67 -15.38 -25.31
N PRO A 142 -2.97 -15.49 -24.98
CA PRO A 142 -3.51 -16.67 -24.32
C PRO A 142 -3.33 -17.99 -25.07
N ASP A 143 -3.34 -17.94 -26.41
CA ASP A 143 -3.30 -19.14 -27.26
C ASP A 143 -1.93 -19.81 -27.26
N ASP A 144 -0.86 -19.01 -27.26
CA ASP A 144 0.53 -19.47 -27.27
C ASP A 144 1.17 -19.51 -25.87
N ASP A 145 0.43 -19.08 -24.84
CA ASP A 145 0.95 -18.79 -23.49
C ASP A 145 2.27 -18.00 -23.53
N SER A 146 2.30 -16.94 -24.33
CA SER A 146 3.50 -16.12 -24.54
C SER A 146 3.32 -14.72 -23.98
N LEU A 147 4.37 -14.21 -23.32
CA LEU A 147 4.41 -12.85 -22.78
C LEU A 147 5.56 -12.08 -23.41
N VAL A 148 5.23 -11.09 -24.24
CA VAL A 148 6.21 -10.29 -24.97
C VAL A 148 6.26 -8.88 -24.38
N SER A 149 7.45 -8.43 -23.99
CA SER A 149 7.65 -7.05 -23.51
C SER A 149 7.68 -6.08 -24.68
N LEU A 150 6.81 -5.07 -24.66
CA LEU A 150 6.66 -4.08 -25.73
C LEU A 150 7.48 -2.83 -25.48
N THR A 151 7.36 -2.23 -24.29
CA THR A 151 8.14 -1.06 -23.86
C THR A 151 8.26 -1.00 -22.36
N ASN A 152 9.26 -0.26 -21.88
CA ASN A 152 9.36 0.16 -20.50
C ASN A 152 8.72 1.54 -20.30
N ILE A 153 7.97 1.72 -19.21
CA ILE A 153 7.43 3.01 -18.76
C ILE A 153 7.85 3.22 -17.30
N LYS A 154 8.26 4.46 -16.99
CA LYS A 154 8.78 4.86 -15.68
C LYS A 154 7.78 5.66 -14.84
N CYS A 155 6.49 5.44 -15.04
CA CYS A 155 5.44 6.23 -14.42
C CYS A 155 4.13 5.45 -14.32
N PHE A 156 3.45 5.57 -13.18
CA PHE A 156 2.20 4.87 -12.86
C PHE A 156 1.00 5.22 -13.74
N ASP A 157 0.97 6.40 -14.36
CA ASP A 157 -0.18 6.86 -15.14
C ASP A 157 0.12 6.82 -16.65
N TRP A 158 -0.46 5.82 -17.32
CA TRP A 158 -0.41 5.66 -18.76
C TRP A 158 -1.78 5.29 -19.34
N HIS A 159 -1.99 5.65 -20.60
CA HIS A 159 -3.15 5.27 -21.37
C HIS A 159 -2.79 4.95 -22.81
N LEU A 160 -3.52 4.00 -23.39
CA LEU A 160 -3.51 3.75 -24.82
C LEU A 160 -4.27 4.90 -25.49
N ALA A 161 -3.57 5.76 -26.22
CA ALA A 161 -4.17 6.94 -26.86
C ALA A 161 -4.71 6.61 -28.25
N GLU A 162 -3.97 5.83 -29.04
CA GLU A 162 -4.37 5.41 -30.38
C GLU A 162 -3.98 3.95 -30.62
N LYS A 163 -4.84 3.24 -31.35
CA LYS A 163 -4.60 1.90 -31.89
C LYS A 163 -4.80 1.95 -33.40
N GLU A 164 -3.74 1.70 -34.15
CA GLU A 164 -3.78 1.38 -35.59
C GLU A 164 -3.43 -0.10 -35.78
N GLU A 165 -3.65 -0.67 -36.98
CA GLU A 165 -3.53 -2.11 -37.26
C GLU A 165 -2.21 -2.75 -36.78
N ASN A 166 -1.08 -2.02 -36.81
CA ASN A 166 0.22 -2.52 -36.35
C ASN A 166 0.94 -1.56 -35.39
N LEU A 167 0.25 -0.52 -34.87
CA LEU A 167 0.87 0.51 -34.05
C LEU A 167 0.02 0.80 -32.82
N LEU A 168 0.67 0.76 -31.67
CA LEU A 168 0.12 1.18 -30.38
C LEU A 168 0.79 2.47 -29.95
N ASN A 169 -0.01 3.51 -29.69
CA ASN A 169 0.48 4.78 -29.17
C ASN A 169 0.09 4.92 -27.70
N PHE A 170 1.08 4.93 -26.83
CA PHE A 170 0.93 5.10 -25.39
C PHE A 170 1.30 6.52 -25.00
N LYS A 171 0.47 7.14 -24.17
CA LYS A 171 0.78 8.41 -23.52
C LYS A 171 0.90 8.18 -22.03
N TRP A 172 1.91 8.76 -21.41
CA TRP A 172 2.14 8.67 -19.97
C TRP A 172 2.40 10.05 -19.38
N PHE A 173 2.07 10.22 -18.10
CA PHE A 173 2.20 11.49 -17.40
C PHE A 173 2.52 11.31 -15.92
N ASP A 174 3.64 11.88 -15.46
CA ASP A 174 4.14 11.74 -14.09
C ASP A 174 3.86 12.96 -13.20
N GLY A 175 2.80 13.71 -13.49
CA GLY A 175 2.49 14.95 -12.76
C GLY A 175 3.34 16.17 -13.14
N THR A 176 4.57 15.95 -13.62
CA THR A 176 5.51 17.01 -14.04
C THR A 176 5.97 16.89 -15.49
N GLN A 177 6.08 15.66 -16.01
CA GLN A 177 6.53 15.37 -17.37
C GLN A 177 5.56 14.39 -18.03
N GLY A 178 5.39 14.52 -19.33
CA GLY A 178 4.61 13.60 -20.13
C GLY A 178 5.37 13.20 -21.39
N GLY A 179 5.06 12.02 -21.91
CA GLY A 179 5.68 11.49 -23.11
C GLY A 179 4.71 10.64 -23.92
N GLU A 180 5.05 10.45 -25.19
CA GLU A 180 4.35 9.55 -26.11
C GLU A 180 5.32 8.48 -26.58
N VAL A 181 4.87 7.23 -26.60
CA VAL A 181 5.65 6.07 -27.05
C VAL A 181 4.83 5.31 -28.07
N LYS A 182 5.36 5.21 -29.29
CA LYS A 182 4.78 4.41 -30.37
C LYS A 182 5.50 3.09 -30.47
N ILE A 183 4.74 2.00 -30.49
CA ILE A 183 5.26 0.64 -30.55
C ILE A 183 4.63 -0.08 -31.73
N ALA A 184 5.44 -0.82 -32.49
CA ALA A 184 4.95 -1.74 -33.49
C ALA A 184 4.62 -3.11 -32.86
N LEU A 185 3.46 -3.67 -33.20
CA LEU A 185 2.97 -4.97 -32.73
C LEU A 185 3.65 -6.17 -33.44
#